data_AF-A0A355UQL5-F1
#
_entry.id   AF-A0A355UQL5-F1
#
_cell.length_a   1.000
_cell.length_b   1.000
_cell.length_c   1.000
_cell.angle_alpha   90.00
_cell.angle_beta   90.00
_cell.angle_gamma   90.00
#
_symmetry.space_group_name_H-M   'P 1'
#
loop_
_entity.id
_entity.type
_entity.pdbx_description
1 polymer ?
#
loop_
_entity_poly.entity_id
_entity_poly.type
_entity_poly.pdbx_seq_one_letter_code
_entity_poly.pdbx_strand_id
1 'polypeptide(L)'
;MMKSSIKAIASTLVLSATLAGCAATPGGLQLGSKNDRFSAKSAGAPWAMMNFFALDNDLDNGTGLVSRLHSAATRAASVAVDSLYDGSKNNDSFYIYQSAPGQESKTVQKGEVDSGTAAALGDFVSFAVQNTPAQRRTLTMADHGGGIIRGICSDWTGPGGKKIIHLPEVAAVIEKNPVDFLIFDACFMQMMEVAYEVRKGAKVLLAAQTTTRGDYPYETMVNTLNSNAAADTKVIATKLLSVIADNARYESAFGAVETSKTEEVAKRMNKLSTILIEKAKDKAMRKSLQNALRNSMGYANETEAGLLMYNNYRDMVDVMTNLAKISDPAIQEAARSVAEATKASVLGESHRNGGFFGGTNLDKASGIALYAQVDGPVEAKYLSRSWNKDTRWGDALAQINTTGWAPAIQADKFPLSFPKRK
;
A
#
# COMPACT_ATOMS: atom_id res chain seq x y z
N MET A 1 14.66 -62.31 66.50
CA MET A 1 13.24 -62.07 66.13
C MET A 1 12.69 -60.95 67.00
N MET A 2 11.88 -60.06 66.40
CA MET A 2 11.00 -59.01 67.01
C MET A 2 11.70 -57.71 67.48
N LYS A 3 11.73 -56.65 66.63
CA LYS A 3 10.71 -55.57 66.38
C LYS A 3 10.64 -54.56 67.55
N SER A 4 11.45 -53.49 67.55
CA SER A 4 11.36 -52.17 66.85
C SER A 4 10.52 -51.12 67.63
N SER A 5 11.10 -50.34 68.55
CA SER A 5 11.79 -49.01 68.41
C SER A 5 10.80 -47.82 68.38
N ILE A 6 10.46 -47.16 69.49
CA ILE A 6 11.18 -46.14 70.31
C ILE A 6 11.59 -44.87 69.54
N LYS A 7 10.97 -43.77 69.97
CA LYS A 7 11.17 -42.37 69.57
C LYS A 7 12.62 -41.92 69.75
N ALA A 8 13.16 -41.20 68.78
CA ALA A 8 14.40 -40.44 68.94
C ALA A 8 14.26 -39.02 68.39
N ILE A 9 14.62 -38.08 69.27
CA ILE A 9 14.83 -36.65 69.03
C ILE A 9 16.14 -36.51 68.26
N ALA A 10 16.18 -35.67 67.23
CA ALA A 10 17.44 -35.18 66.67
C ALA A 10 17.27 -33.72 66.23
N SER A 11 18.06 -32.88 66.89
CA SER A 11 18.34 -31.49 66.56
C SER A 11 19.04 -31.38 65.21
N THR A 12 18.64 -30.45 64.36
CA THR A 12 19.46 -30.01 63.22
C THR A 12 19.30 -28.51 63.02
N LEU A 13 20.44 -27.81 63.05
CA LEU A 13 20.60 -26.40 62.75
C LEU A 13 21.49 -26.30 61.49
N VAL A 14 21.07 -25.45 60.52
CA VAL A 14 21.90 -24.74 59.50
C VAL A 14 22.47 -25.60 58.35
N LEU A 15 22.41 -25.27 57.05
CA LEU A 15 22.09 -24.03 56.31
C LEU A 15 21.70 -24.35 54.84
N SER A 16 21.00 -23.39 54.23
CA SER A 16 21.02 -22.96 52.81
C SER A 16 20.46 -23.85 51.70
N ALA A 17 19.23 -23.51 51.27
CA ALA A 17 18.91 -23.30 49.85
C ALA A 17 17.72 -22.33 49.76
N THR A 18 17.97 -21.10 49.32
CA THR A 18 16.96 -20.08 49.01
C THR A 18 16.28 -20.42 47.68
N LEU A 19 15.03 -20.89 47.74
CA LEU A 19 14.07 -20.82 46.65
C LEU A 19 13.06 -19.71 46.99
N ALA A 20 13.32 -18.52 46.47
CA ALA A 20 12.34 -17.43 46.49
C ALA A 20 11.33 -17.67 45.37
N GLY A 21 10.10 -18.02 45.74
CA GLY A 21 8.96 -18.01 44.83
C GLY A 21 8.62 -16.58 44.42
N CYS A 22 8.60 -16.31 43.12
CA CYS A 22 8.01 -15.09 42.58
C CYS A 22 6.48 -15.21 42.66
N ALA A 23 5.88 -14.43 43.55
CA ALA A 23 4.46 -14.13 43.54
C ALA A 23 4.15 -13.26 42.30
N ALA A 24 3.27 -13.74 41.43
CA ALA A 24 2.76 -12.98 40.30
C ALA A 24 1.76 -11.92 40.81
N THR A 25 2.10 -10.65 40.63
CA THR A 25 1.12 -9.55 40.65
C THR A 25 0.34 -9.54 39.34
N PRO A 26 -0.99 -9.30 39.34
CA PRO A 26 -1.75 -9.12 38.11
C PRO A 26 -1.37 -7.76 37.51
N GLY A 27 -0.45 -7.78 36.54
CA GLY A 27 -0.15 -6.62 35.71
C GLY A 27 -1.34 -6.33 34.80
N GLY A 28 -1.97 -5.17 35.00
CA GLY A 28 -3.00 -4.67 34.09
C GLY A 28 -2.47 -4.63 32.66
N LEU A 29 -3.25 -5.15 31.71
CA LEU A 29 -3.03 -4.90 30.29
C LEU A 29 -3.14 -3.41 30.04
N GLN A 30 -2.00 -2.73 29.95
CA GLN A 30 -1.92 -1.42 29.34
C GLN A 30 -1.97 -1.65 27.84
N LEU A 31 -3.14 -1.43 27.24
CA LEU A 31 -3.30 -1.32 25.80
C LEU A 31 -2.38 -0.19 25.33
N GLY A 32 -1.24 -0.56 24.74
CA GLY A 32 -0.32 0.39 24.10
C GLY A 32 -1.07 1.27 23.11
N SER A 33 -0.64 2.52 23.00
CA SER A 33 -1.24 3.47 22.07
C SER A 33 -1.10 2.94 20.63
N LYS A 34 -2.01 3.31 19.72
CA LYS A 34 -1.93 2.89 18.29
C LYS A 34 -0.56 3.20 17.63
N ASN A 35 0.26 4.08 18.22
CA ASN A 35 1.58 4.49 17.73
C ASN A 35 2.74 3.58 18.19
N ASP A 36 2.54 2.71 19.18
CA ASP A 36 3.63 1.93 19.78
C ASP A 36 4.15 0.80 18.86
N ARG A 37 3.40 0.48 17.79
CA ARG A 37 3.78 -0.54 16.78
C ARG A 37 4.94 -0.12 15.88
N PHE A 38 5.25 1.18 15.84
CA PHE A 38 6.32 1.73 15.01
C PHE A 38 7.55 2.20 15.80
N SER A 39 7.56 2.01 17.12
CA SER A 39 8.56 2.60 18.03
C SER A 39 9.58 1.61 18.58
N ALA A 40 9.57 0.34 18.16
CA ALA A 40 10.59 -0.62 18.58
C ALA A 40 11.94 -0.32 17.89
N LYS A 41 12.82 0.42 18.58
CA LYS A 41 14.22 0.55 18.16
C LYS A 41 14.92 -0.80 18.29
N SER A 42 15.10 -1.51 17.17
CA SER A 42 15.95 -2.70 17.12
C SER A 42 17.43 -2.27 17.10
N ALA A 43 18.33 -3.13 17.62
CA ALA A 43 19.79 -2.92 17.55
C ALA A 43 20.37 -3.16 16.13
N GLY A 44 19.54 -3.10 15.09
CA GLY A 44 19.89 -3.41 13.70
C GLY A 44 20.25 -2.19 12.86
N ALA A 45 20.25 -2.37 11.53
CA ALA A 45 20.50 -1.33 10.54
C ALA A 45 19.61 -0.10 10.77
N PRO A 46 20.07 1.13 10.47
CA PRO A 46 19.17 2.29 10.49
C PRO A 46 17.96 2.07 9.57
N TRP A 47 18.19 1.51 8.38
CA TRP A 47 17.17 1.16 7.39
C TRP A 47 17.36 -0.24 6.81
N ALA A 48 16.25 -0.96 6.64
CA ALA A 48 16.14 -2.06 5.69
C ALA A 48 15.18 -1.66 4.57
N MET A 49 15.63 -1.77 3.32
CA MET A 49 14.83 -1.55 2.12
C MET A 49 14.45 -2.90 1.53
N MET A 50 13.21 -3.32 1.73
CA MET A 50 12.68 -4.60 1.24
C MET A 50 11.99 -4.38 -0.10
N ASN A 51 12.32 -5.18 -1.11
CA ASN A 51 11.76 -5.10 -2.45
C ASN A 51 11.15 -6.43 -2.88
N PHE A 52 9.87 -6.44 -3.23
CA PHE A 52 9.16 -7.62 -3.69
C PHE A 52 8.93 -7.47 -5.20
N PHE A 53 9.86 -7.98 -6.00
CA PHE A 53 9.81 -7.98 -7.46
C PHE A 53 9.05 -9.22 -7.94
N ALA A 54 7.72 -9.10 -8.04
CA ALA A 54 6.81 -10.15 -8.48
C ALA A 54 6.63 -10.07 -10.00
N LEU A 55 7.63 -10.53 -10.75
CA LEU A 55 7.77 -10.28 -12.18
C LEU A 55 7.45 -11.51 -13.03
N ASP A 56 6.81 -12.56 -12.49
CA ASP A 56 6.31 -13.69 -13.31
C ASP A 56 5.10 -13.28 -14.16
N ASN A 57 5.38 -12.42 -15.15
CA ASN A 57 4.47 -11.90 -16.16
C ASN A 57 5.28 -11.17 -17.25
N ASP A 58 4.62 -10.29 -18.03
CA ASP A 58 5.23 -9.54 -19.12
C ASP A 58 6.13 -8.37 -18.68
N LEU A 59 6.30 -8.14 -17.37
CA LEU A 59 7.23 -7.16 -16.81
C LEU A 59 8.61 -7.76 -16.48
N ASP A 60 8.80 -9.08 -16.60
CA ASP A 60 10.12 -9.70 -16.48
C ASP A 60 11.10 -9.10 -17.51
N ASN A 61 12.13 -8.42 -16.99
CA ASN A 61 13.23 -7.86 -17.76
C ASN A 61 14.60 -8.46 -17.38
N GLY A 62 14.59 -9.56 -16.62
CA GLY A 62 15.77 -10.21 -16.08
C GLY A 62 16.30 -9.59 -14.78
N THR A 63 17.37 -10.18 -14.25
CA THR A 63 17.92 -9.85 -12.92
C THR A 63 18.80 -8.59 -12.88
N GLY A 64 18.86 -7.83 -13.99
CA GLY A 64 19.74 -6.67 -14.15
C GLY A 64 19.43 -5.56 -13.15
N LEU A 65 18.15 -5.28 -12.91
CA LEU A 65 17.71 -4.30 -11.91
C LEU A 65 18.17 -4.70 -10.50
N VAL A 66 17.88 -5.94 -10.09
CA VAL A 66 18.23 -6.48 -8.77
C VAL A 66 19.76 -6.43 -8.55
N SER A 67 20.53 -6.82 -9.58
CA SER A 67 21.99 -6.80 -9.54
C SER A 67 22.54 -5.39 -9.32
N ARG A 68 22.02 -4.38 -10.03
CA ARG A 68 22.46 -2.99 -9.87
C ARG A 68 22.07 -2.41 -8.52
N LEU A 69 20.85 -2.69 -8.05
CA LEU A 69 20.36 -2.27 -6.74
C LEU A 69 21.26 -2.79 -5.61
N HIS A 70 21.51 -4.11 -5.58
CA HIS A 70 22.36 -4.71 -4.54
C HIS A 70 23.82 -4.25 -4.64
N SER A 71 24.34 -4.03 -5.86
CA SER A 71 25.67 -3.45 -6.07
C SER A 71 25.76 -1.99 -5.58
N ALA A 72 24.69 -1.20 -5.72
CA ALA A 72 24.67 0.16 -5.20
C ALA A 72 24.64 0.16 -3.65
N ALA A 73 23.93 -0.80 -3.05
CA ALA A 73 23.75 -0.92 -1.61
C ALA A 73 25.03 -1.29 -0.85
N THR A 74 26.05 -1.90 -1.48
CA THR A 74 27.34 -2.17 -0.82
C THR A 74 28.11 -0.89 -0.45
N ARG A 75 27.70 0.26 -0.99
CA ARG A 75 28.27 1.58 -0.65
C ARG A 75 27.43 2.36 0.37
N ALA A 76 26.28 1.82 0.79
CA ALA A 76 25.40 2.48 1.75
C ALA A 76 25.84 2.20 3.19
N ALA A 77 26.04 3.25 3.99
CA ALA A 77 26.46 3.14 5.39
C ALA A 77 25.27 2.90 6.35
N SER A 78 24.04 3.22 5.91
CA SER A 78 22.85 3.21 6.78
C SER A 78 21.70 2.36 6.26
N VAL A 79 21.80 1.80 5.05
CA VAL A 79 20.73 1.05 4.39
C VAL A 79 21.25 -0.35 4.04
N ALA A 80 20.53 -1.37 4.51
CA ALA A 80 20.65 -2.73 3.99
C ALA A 80 19.49 -3.00 3.03
N VAL A 81 19.73 -3.77 1.97
CA VAL A 81 18.72 -4.08 0.96
C VAL A 81 18.42 -5.57 0.92
N ASP A 82 17.14 -5.89 0.89
CA ASP A 82 16.60 -7.25 0.74
C ASP A 82 15.65 -7.26 -0.45
N SER A 83 15.75 -8.27 -1.31
CA SER A 83 14.86 -8.42 -2.47
C SER A 83 14.40 -9.86 -2.65
N LEU A 84 13.12 -10.03 -2.97
CA LEU A 84 12.62 -11.18 -3.71
C LEU A 84 12.68 -10.83 -5.19
N TYR A 85 13.17 -11.75 -6.00
CA TYR A 85 12.97 -11.79 -7.44
C TYR A 85 12.22 -13.07 -7.80
N ASP A 86 11.18 -12.93 -8.60
CA ASP A 86 10.41 -14.01 -9.21
C ASP A 86 10.16 -13.64 -10.66
N GLY A 87 10.77 -14.36 -11.60
CA GLY A 87 10.74 -14.04 -13.02
C GLY A 87 9.79 -14.95 -13.79
N SER A 88 9.74 -14.78 -15.11
CA SER A 88 8.81 -15.49 -15.99
C SER A 88 9.22 -16.94 -16.32
N LYS A 89 10.33 -17.42 -15.77
CA LYS A 89 10.87 -18.75 -16.06
C LYS A 89 10.75 -19.64 -14.84
N ASN A 90 10.35 -20.88 -15.09
CA ASN A 90 10.27 -21.90 -14.06
C ASN A 90 11.59 -22.06 -13.27
N ASN A 91 11.48 -21.99 -11.94
CA ASN A 91 12.54 -22.08 -10.94
C ASN A 91 13.61 -20.99 -11.03
N ASP A 92 13.24 -19.76 -11.40
CA ASP A 92 14.15 -18.62 -11.42
C ASP A 92 14.01 -17.68 -10.20
N SER A 93 13.15 -18.02 -9.23
CA SER A 93 12.93 -17.20 -8.05
C SER A 93 14.05 -17.36 -7.01
N PHE A 94 14.43 -16.24 -6.39
CA PHE A 94 15.42 -16.21 -5.32
C PHE A 94 15.20 -15.04 -4.35
N TYR A 95 15.73 -15.19 -3.15
CA TYR A 95 15.94 -14.07 -2.24
C TYR A 95 17.39 -13.63 -2.30
N ILE A 96 17.63 -12.33 -2.26
CA ILE A 96 18.96 -11.74 -2.13
C ILE A 96 18.93 -10.68 -1.03
N TYR A 97 19.89 -10.70 -0.11
CA TYR A 97 19.81 -9.89 1.10
C TYR A 97 21.18 -9.49 1.65
N GLN A 98 21.24 -8.39 2.39
CA GLN A 98 22.43 -7.93 3.11
C GLN A 98 22.22 -8.05 4.62
N SER A 99 23.09 -8.78 5.33
CA SER A 99 22.97 -8.91 6.80
C SER A 99 23.16 -7.60 7.56
N ALA A 100 23.80 -6.60 6.95
CA ALA A 100 23.99 -5.24 7.48
C ALA A 100 24.32 -4.27 6.34
N PRO A 101 24.19 -2.93 6.55
CA PRO A 101 24.54 -1.94 5.54
C PRO A 101 25.99 -2.08 5.05
N GLY A 102 26.20 -1.87 3.76
CA GLY A 102 27.51 -1.89 3.12
C GLY A 102 28.16 -3.27 2.97
N GLN A 103 27.47 -4.34 3.40
CA GLN A 103 27.96 -5.71 3.23
C GLN A 103 27.63 -6.28 1.85
N GLU A 104 28.40 -7.28 1.44
CA GLU A 104 28.05 -8.08 0.26
C GLU A 104 26.72 -8.82 0.45
N SER A 105 25.98 -8.96 -0.66
CA SER A 105 24.69 -9.64 -0.64
C SER A 105 24.85 -11.16 -0.67
N LYS A 106 23.94 -11.86 -0.01
CA LYS A 106 23.82 -13.33 -0.03
C LYS A 106 22.56 -13.72 -0.78
N THR A 107 22.64 -14.79 -1.58
CA THR A 107 21.51 -15.29 -2.36
C THR A 107 21.02 -16.63 -1.82
N VAL A 108 19.70 -16.78 -1.72
CA VAL A 108 19.01 -18.02 -1.37
C VAL A 108 18.08 -18.39 -2.52
N GLN A 109 18.37 -19.48 -3.22
CA GLN A 109 17.52 -19.99 -4.30
C GLN A 109 16.18 -20.48 -3.72
N LYS A 110 15.07 -20.15 -4.39
CA LYS A 110 13.72 -20.49 -3.91
C LYS A 110 13.01 -21.51 -4.80
N GLY A 111 13.56 -21.83 -5.97
CA GLY A 111 12.82 -22.59 -6.98
C GLY A 111 11.74 -21.70 -7.54
N GLU A 112 10.57 -22.25 -7.83
CA GLU A 112 9.40 -21.47 -8.24
C GLU A 112 8.64 -20.91 -7.03
N VAL A 113 8.33 -19.63 -7.05
CA VAL A 113 7.49 -18.94 -6.06
C VAL A 113 6.18 -18.52 -6.72
N ASP A 114 5.07 -18.57 -5.96
CA ASP A 114 3.80 -17.97 -6.39
C ASP A 114 3.73 -16.53 -5.85
N SER A 115 4.39 -15.59 -6.53
CA SER A 115 4.55 -14.21 -6.05
C SER A 115 3.23 -13.42 -6.07
N GLY A 116 2.19 -13.97 -6.68
CA GLY A 116 0.82 -13.46 -6.64
C GLY A 116 0.04 -13.79 -5.35
N THR A 117 0.71 -14.29 -4.30
CA THR A 117 0.06 -14.70 -3.05
C THR A 117 0.50 -13.93 -1.81
N ALA A 118 -0.43 -13.80 -0.87
CA ALA A 118 -0.16 -13.30 0.48
C ALA A 118 0.90 -14.11 1.22
N ALA A 119 0.99 -15.42 0.95
CA ALA A 119 1.95 -16.32 1.56
C ALA A 119 3.38 -15.99 1.13
N ALA A 120 3.63 -15.85 -0.18
CA ALA A 120 4.94 -15.46 -0.70
C ALA A 120 5.38 -14.09 -0.15
N LEU A 121 4.47 -13.11 -0.11
CA LEU A 121 4.73 -11.80 0.47
C LEU A 121 5.08 -11.91 1.97
N GLY A 122 4.30 -12.67 2.73
CA GLY A 122 4.52 -12.89 4.16
C GLY A 122 5.83 -13.60 4.47
N ASP A 123 6.20 -14.60 3.66
CA ASP A 123 7.44 -15.35 3.78
C ASP A 123 8.65 -14.48 3.50
N PHE A 124 8.61 -13.67 2.43
CA PHE A 124 9.68 -12.73 2.12
C PHE A 124 9.85 -11.67 3.20
N VAL A 125 8.76 -11.02 3.64
CA VAL A 125 8.84 -9.99 4.70
C VAL A 125 9.39 -10.60 5.99
N SER A 126 8.95 -11.81 6.36
CA SER A 126 9.46 -12.50 7.55
C SER A 126 10.95 -12.83 7.41
N PHE A 127 11.37 -13.31 6.24
CA PHE A 127 12.76 -13.58 5.92
C PHE A 127 13.63 -12.32 6.04
N ALA A 128 13.21 -11.20 5.43
CA ALA A 128 13.94 -9.94 5.48
C ALA A 128 14.04 -9.40 6.92
N VAL A 129 12.93 -9.41 7.68
CA VAL A 129 12.93 -8.95 9.08
C VAL A 129 13.88 -9.76 9.96
N GLN A 130 13.97 -11.07 9.74
CA GLN A 130 14.84 -11.97 10.50
C GLN A 130 16.32 -11.83 10.13
N ASN A 131 16.63 -11.75 8.84
CA ASN A 131 18.00 -11.75 8.35
C ASN A 131 18.64 -10.35 8.30
N THR A 132 17.80 -9.32 8.29
CA THR A 132 18.19 -7.91 8.21
C THR A 132 17.40 -7.09 9.24
N PRO A 133 17.68 -7.26 10.55
CA PRO A 133 17.05 -6.43 11.58
C PRO A 133 17.33 -4.95 11.31
N ALA A 134 16.29 -4.11 11.39
CA ALA A 134 16.42 -2.67 11.19
C ALA A 134 15.50 -1.86 12.10
N GLN A 135 15.84 -0.59 12.30
CA GLN A 135 15.04 0.37 13.07
C GLN A 135 13.88 0.92 12.26
N ARG A 136 14.11 1.13 10.95
CA ARG A 136 13.12 1.65 10.01
C ARG A 136 13.10 0.78 8.76
N ARG A 137 11.93 0.65 8.16
CA ARG A 137 11.73 -0.27 7.03
C ARG A 137 10.96 0.38 5.89
N THR A 138 11.36 0.04 4.67
CA THR A 138 10.52 0.23 3.49
C THR A 138 10.10 -1.13 2.96
N LEU A 139 8.91 -1.19 2.38
CA LEU A 139 8.50 -2.29 1.51
C LEU A 139 8.09 -1.68 0.17
N THR A 140 8.86 -1.99 -0.87
CA THR A 140 8.49 -1.69 -2.26
C THR A 140 7.92 -2.95 -2.88
N MET A 141 6.68 -2.90 -3.38
CA MET A 141 6.10 -3.98 -4.19
C MET A 141 6.03 -3.50 -5.64
N ALA A 142 6.63 -4.26 -6.54
CA ALA A 142 6.83 -3.88 -7.92
C ALA A 142 6.25 -4.93 -8.86
N ASP A 143 5.24 -4.51 -9.61
CA ASP A 143 4.57 -5.27 -10.67
C ASP A 143 3.43 -4.43 -11.30
N HIS A 144 2.55 -5.07 -12.08
CA HIS A 144 1.20 -4.60 -12.35
C HIS A 144 0.44 -4.20 -11.09
N GLY A 145 -0.33 -3.13 -11.23
CA GLY A 145 -1.29 -2.66 -10.24
C GLY A 145 -2.59 -2.28 -10.90
N GLY A 146 -3.68 -2.46 -10.17
CA GLY A 146 -5.00 -2.01 -10.62
C GLY A 146 -5.84 -1.44 -9.49
N GLY A 147 -5.17 -0.81 -8.52
CA GLY A 147 -5.78 -0.12 -7.40
C GLY A 147 -6.62 -1.04 -6.50
N ILE A 148 -7.61 -0.43 -5.83
CA ILE A 148 -8.38 -1.07 -4.77
C ILE A 148 -9.18 -2.31 -5.21
N ILE A 149 -9.60 -2.37 -6.48
CA ILE A 149 -10.43 -3.47 -6.96
C ILE A 149 -9.58 -4.65 -7.44
N ARG A 150 -8.59 -4.39 -8.29
CA ARG A 150 -7.91 -5.46 -9.03
C ARG A 150 -6.77 -6.07 -8.23
N GLY A 151 -6.07 -5.30 -7.41
CA GLY A 151 -4.93 -5.77 -6.62
C GLY A 151 -3.59 -5.33 -7.21
N ILE A 152 -2.53 -6.01 -6.79
CA ILE A 152 -1.13 -5.77 -7.15
C ILE A 152 -0.38 -7.11 -7.20
N CYS A 153 0.72 -7.19 -7.96
CA CYS A 153 1.58 -8.38 -8.05
C CYS A 153 0.80 -9.56 -8.62
N SER A 154 0.57 -9.54 -9.93
CA SER A 154 0.01 -10.62 -10.72
C SER A 154 1.10 -11.60 -11.16
N ASP A 155 0.98 -12.82 -10.71
CA ASP A 155 1.78 -13.96 -11.15
C ASP A 155 0.98 -14.73 -12.22
N TRP A 156 1.58 -15.07 -13.36
CA TRP A 156 0.89 -15.69 -14.50
C TRP A 156 1.20 -17.17 -14.68
N THR A 157 2.36 -17.65 -14.24
CA THR A 157 2.81 -19.02 -14.51
C THR A 157 3.25 -19.80 -13.28
N GLY A 158 3.17 -19.19 -12.10
CA GLY A 158 3.51 -19.81 -10.83
C GLY A 158 2.67 -21.06 -10.50
N PRO A 159 3.05 -21.82 -9.45
CA PRO A 159 2.55 -23.17 -9.18
C PRO A 159 1.04 -23.26 -8.97
N GLY A 160 0.40 -22.15 -8.60
CA GLY A 160 -1.05 -22.05 -8.41
C GLY A 160 -1.83 -21.57 -9.64
N GLY A 161 -1.16 -21.40 -10.79
CA GLY A 161 -1.68 -20.67 -11.94
C GLY A 161 -1.81 -19.18 -11.65
N LYS A 162 -2.49 -18.46 -12.55
CA LYS A 162 -2.55 -17.00 -12.49
C LYS A 162 -3.20 -16.47 -11.19
N LYS A 163 -2.46 -15.71 -10.41
CA LYS A 163 -2.90 -15.10 -9.15
C LYS A 163 -2.53 -13.63 -9.07
N ILE A 164 -3.10 -12.93 -8.08
CA ILE A 164 -2.83 -11.53 -7.79
C ILE A 164 -3.10 -11.24 -6.32
N ILE A 165 -2.25 -10.42 -5.68
CA ILE A 165 -2.42 -10.05 -4.27
C ILE A 165 -3.50 -8.97 -4.16
N HIS A 166 -4.47 -9.16 -3.27
CA HIS A 166 -5.48 -8.16 -2.95
C HIS A 166 -5.10 -7.35 -1.72
N LEU A 167 -5.52 -6.08 -1.68
CA LEU A 167 -5.08 -5.13 -0.65
C LEU A 167 -5.32 -5.57 0.81
N PRO A 168 -6.42 -6.26 1.17
CA PRO A 168 -6.56 -6.79 2.53
C PRO A 168 -5.46 -7.79 2.93
N GLU A 169 -4.92 -8.53 1.97
CA GLU A 169 -3.83 -9.48 2.18
C GLU A 169 -2.50 -8.75 2.43
N VAL A 170 -2.22 -7.70 1.63
CA VAL A 170 -1.07 -6.80 1.88
C VAL A 170 -1.17 -6.21 3.29
N ALA A 171 -2.33 -5.64 3.64
CA ALA A 171 -2.58 -5.06 4.96
C ALA A 171 -2.33 -6.08 6.08
N ALA A 172 -2.82 -7.31 5.95
CA ALA A 172 -2.63 -8.37 6.95
C ALA A 172 -1.15 -8.75 7.17
N VAL A 173 -0.31 -8.69 6.11
CA VAL A 173 1.13 -8.96 6.23
C VAL A 173 1.83 -7.81 6.96
N ILE A 174 1.62 -6.57 6.53
CA ILE A 174 2.33 -5.41 7.09
C ILE A 174 1.81 -4.99 8.47
N GLU A 175 0.58 -5.36 8.85
CA GLU A 175 0.10 -5.15 10.22
C GLU A 175 0.91 -5.97 11.24
N LYS A 176 1.45 -7.12 10.83
CA LYS A 176 2.35 -7.95 11.64
C LYS A 176 3.80 -7.46 11.58
N ASN A 177 4.18 -6.82 10.49
CA ASN A 177 5.53 -6.30 10.25
C ASN A 177 5.46 -4.85 9.73
N PRO A 178 5.21 -3.87 10.60
CA PRO A 178 4.96 -2.50 10.17
C PRO A 178 6.18 -1.86 9.49
N VAL A 179 5.89 -0.98 8.52
CA VAL A 179 6.88 -0.26 7.72
C VAL A 179 6.70 1.25 7.82
N ASP A 180 7.78 2.00 7.69
CA ASP A 180 7.73 3.46 7.57
C ASP A 180 7.16 3.86 6.21
N PHE A 181 7.63 3.21 5.15
CA PHE A 181 7.20 3.45 3.77
C PHE A 181 6.68 2.16 3.13
N LEU A 182 5.43 2.20 2.70
CA LEU A 182 4.92 1.26 1.71
C LEU A 182 4.96 1.97 0.36
N ILE A 183 5.70 1.39 -0.58
CA ILE A 183 5.91 1.95 -1.92
C ILE A 183 5.33 0.97 -2.92
N PHE A 184 4.47 1.45 -3.81
CA PHE A 184 3.97 0.66 -4.92
C PHE A 184 4.58 1.18 -6.22
N ASP A 185 5.53 0.42 -6.76
CA ASP A 185 6.01 0.59 -8.14
C ASP A 185 5.02 -0.15 -9.06
N ALA A 186 3.80 0.40 -9.11
CA ALA A 186 2.66 -0.22 -9.78
C ALA A 186 1.59 0.84 -10.12
N CYS A 187 0.80 0.54 -11.15
CA CYS A 187 -0.23 1.44 -11.66
C CYS A 187 -1.39 1.61 -10.65
N PHE A 188 -1.94 2.82 -10.57
CA PHE A 188 -3.19 3.15 -9.85
C PHE A 188 -3.22 2.85 -8.34
N MET A 189 -2.07 2.67 -7.69
CA MET A 189 -2.04 2.29 -6.28
C MET A 189 -2.16 3.46 -5.30
N GLN A 190 -2.05 4.71 -5.78
CA GLN A 190 -2.21 5.92 -4.95
C GLN A 190 -3.68 6.33 -4.83
N MET A 191 -4.47 5.48 -4.16
CA MET A 191 -5.88 5.72 -3.88
C MET A 191 -6.13 5.89 -2.37
N MET A 192 -7.12 6.70 -1.99
CA MET A 192 -7.53 6.87 -0.60
C MET A 192 -7.95 5.55 0.04
N GLU A 193 -8.62 4.69 -0.71
CA GLU A 193 -9.02 3.37 -0.23
C GLU A 193 -7.83 2.46 0.03
N VAL A 194 -6.79 2.54 -0.81
CA VAL A 194 -5.55 1.79 -0.61
C VAL A 194 -4.82 2.31 0.63
N ALA A 195 -4.61 3.63 0.72
CA ALA A 195 -3.98 4.27 1.89
C ALA A 195 -4.72 3.96 3.19
N TYR A 196 -6.06 3.93 3.15
CA TYR A 196 -6.89 3.55 4.28
C TYR A 196 -6.71 2.08 4.65
N GLU A 197 -6.74 1.16 3.69
CA GLU A 197 -6.60 -0.28 3.97
C GLU A 197 -5.28 -0.60 4.68
N VAL A 198 -4.18 0.04 4.28
CA VAL A 198 -2.84 -0.22 4.81
C VAL A 198 -2.46 0.62 6.06
N ARG A 199 -3.35 1.49 6.52
CA ARG A 199 -3.06 2.52 7.55
C ARG A 199 -2.55 1.99 8.89
N LYS A 200 -2.79 0.71 9.20
CA LYS A 200 -2.38 0.07 10.45
C LYS A 200 -0.98 -0.55 10.39
N GLY A 201 -0.38 -0.68 9.20
CA GLY A 201 0.94 -1.28 9.00
C GLY A 201 1.94 -0.43 8.20
N ALA A 202 1.52 0.68 7.60
CA ALA A 202 2.44 1.62 6.94
C ALA A 202 2.24 3.05 7.49
N LYS A 203 3.32 3.81 7.73
CA LYS A 203 3.19 5.24 8.13
C LYS A 203 2.88 6.16 6.94
N VAL A 204 3.54 5.91 5.81
CA VAL A 204 3.36 6.68 4.58
C VAL A 204 3.24 5.73 3.40
N LEU A 205 2.25 6.00 2.54
CA LEU A 205 2.09 5.38 1.22
C LEU A 205 2.72 6.28 0.16
N LEU A 206 3.57 5.70 -0.71
CA LEU A 206 4.05 6.35 -1.94
C LEU A 206 3.67 5.50 -3.15
N ALA A 207 2.93 6.07 -4.09
CA ALA A 207 2.51 5.35 -5.29
C ALA A 207 2.08 6.32 -6.40
N ALA A 208 1.72 5.76 -7.55
CA ALA A 208 1.14 6.49 -8.68
C ALA A 208 -0.40 6.47 -8.67
N GLN A 209 -1.00 7.61 -9.03
CA GLN A 209 -2.44 7.75 -9.31
C GLN A 209 -2.78 7.27 -10.72
N THR A 210 -1.80 7.27 -11.61
CA THR A 210 -1.89 6.90 -13.02
C THR A 210 -1.32 5.51 -13.28
N THR A 211 -1.28 5.12 -14.56
CA THR A 211 -0.30 4.14 -15.01
C THR A 211 1.12 4.64 -14.81
N THR A 212 2.06 3.73 -14.66
CA THR A 212 3.50 3.99 -14.65
C THR A 212 4.16 3.21 -15.78
N ARG A 213 5.30 3.70 -16.29
CA ARG A 213 6.14 2.99 -17.25
C ARG A 213 7.60 3.21 -16.91
N GLY A 214 8.37 2.13 -16.99
CA GLY A 214 9.77 2.09 -16.61
C GLY A 214 9.95 1.86 -15.12
N ASP A 215 11.15 1.42 -14.76
CA ASP A 215 11.49 1.07 -13.38
C ASP A 215 11.59 2.33 -12.51
N TYR A 216 11.19 2.22 -11.24
CA TYR A 216 11.55 3.24 -10.25
C TYR A 216 13.09 3.34 -10.11
N PRO A 217 13.63 4.50 -9.66
CA PRO A 217 15.08 4.69 -9.57
C PRO A 217 15.63 4.10 -8.26
N TYR A 218 15.61 2.77 -8.12
CA TYR A 218 15.95 2.05 -6.89
C TYR A 218 17.32 2.43 -6.32
N GLU A 219 18.35 2.59 -7.15
CA GLU A 219 19.68 3.01 -6.69
C GLU A 219 19.64 4.42 -6.08
N THR A 220 18.88 5.34 -6.67
CA THR A 220 18.68 6.70 -6.16
C THR A 220 17.84 6.71 -4.89
N MET A 221 16.87 5.80 -4.76
CA MET A 221 16.09 5.61 -3.54
C MET A 221 16.97 5.16 -2.38
N VAL A 222 17.87 4.18 -2.59
CA VAL A 222 18.88 3.76 -1.58
C VAL A 222 19.73 4.95 -1.15
N ASN A 223 20.25 5.73 -2.11
CA ASN A 223 21.07 6.92 -1.81
C ASN A 223 20.29 7.97 -1.02
N THR A 224 19.00 8.15 -1.34
CA THR A 224 18.10 9.08 -0.65
C THR A 224 17.89 8.66 0.81
N LEU A 225 17.60 7.38 1.05
CA LEU A 225 17.49 6.83 2.41
C LEU A 225 18.82 6.94 3.18
N ASN A 226 19.93 6.58 2.55
CA ASN A 226 21.25 6.59 3.18
C ASN A 226 21.66 8.01 3.63
N SER A 227 21.44 9.00 2.77
CA SER A 227 21.83 10.40 3.04
C SER A 227 20.91 11.10 4.04
N ASN A 228 19.74 10.51 4.31
CA ASN A 228 18.72 11.09 5.20
C ASN A 228 18.31 10.10 6.31
N ALA A 229 19.19 9.16 6.67
CA ALA A 229 18.82 8.01 7.51
C ALA A 229 18.17 8.41 8.85
N ALA A 230 18.64 9.51 9.45
CA ALA A 230 18.17 10.06 10.72
C ALA A 230 17.07 11.14 10.57
N ALA A 231 16.68 11.51 9.35
CA ALA A 231 15.70 12.56 9.12
C ALA A 231 14.26 12.10 9.46
N ASP A 232 13.37 13.08 9.65
CA ASP A 232 11.95 12.83 9.89
C ASP A 232 11.31 12.05 8.72
N THR A 233 10.33 11.20 9.04
CA THR A 233 9.63 10.35 8.06
C THR A 233 9.00 11.18 6.94
N LYS A 234 8.43 12.35 7.24
CA LYS A 234 7.78 13.20 6.23
C LYS A 234 8.80 13.84 5.30
N VAL A 235 9.95 14.23 5.82
CA VAL A 235 11.06 14.77 5.01
C VAL A 235 11.62 13.72 4.05
N ILE A 236 11.77 12.47 4.52
CA ILE A 236 12.24 11.39 3.65
C ILE A 236 11.17 11.04 2.61
N ALA A 237 9.88 11.02 2.99
CA ALA A 237 8.78 10.77 2.07
C ALA A 237 8.76 11.74 0.88
N THR A 238 8.90 13.05 1.13
CA THR A 238 8.89 14.05 0.04
C THR A 238 10.12 13.95 -0.85
N LYS A 239 11.29 13.57 -0.29
CA LYS A 239 12.50 13.30 -1.08
C LYS A 239 12.36 12.05 -1.95
N LEU A 240 11.81 10.96 -1.40
CA LEU A 240 11.52 9.74 -2.16
C LEU A 240 10.52 10.01 -3.29
N LEU A 241 9.45 10.76 -2.99
CA LEU A 241 8.49 11.18 -4.00
C LEU A 241 9.16 11.96 -5.14
N SER A 242 10.00 12.94 -4.81
CA SER A 242 10.73 13.73 -5.82
C SER A 242 11.56 12.83 -6.73
N VAL A 243 12.40 11.96 -6.16
CA VAL A 243 13.28 11.13 -7.00
C VAL A 243 12.50 10.15 -7.87
N ILE A 244 11.37 9.60 -7.38
CA ILE A 244 10.48 8.74 -8.15
C ILE A 244 9.86 9.53 -9.32
N ALA A 245 9.30 10.70 -9.03
CA ALA A 245 8.61 11.51 -10.04
C ALA A 245 9.58 12.10 -11.09
N ASP A 246 10.79 12.49 -10.67
CA ASP A 246 11.83 13.01 -11.56
C ASP A 246 12.32 11.95 -12.57
N ASN A 247 12.25 10.67 -12.20
CA ASN A 247 12.59 9.54 -13.07
C ASN A 247 11.48 9.19 -14.06
N ALA A 248 10.27 9.72 -13.90
CA ALA A 248 9.15 9.42 -14.78
C ALA A 248 9.37 9.99 -16.19
N ARG A 249 9.25 9.13 -17.20
CA ARG A 249 9.48 9.48 -18.62
C ARG A 249 8.25 9.97 -19.36
N TYR A 250 7.07 9.60 -18.86
CA TYR A 250 5.78 9.85 -19.50
C TYR A 250 4.86 10.62 -18.56
N GLU A 251 3.67 10.97 -19.05
CA GLU A 251 2.64 11.51 -18.17
C GLU A 251 2.39 10.59 -16.98
N SER A 252 2.39 11.19 -15.79
CA SER A 252 2.29 10.46 -14.54
C SER A 252 1.91 11.43 -13.42
N ALA A 253 1.22 10.89 -12.42
CA ALA A 253 0.95 11.61 -11.17
C ALA A 253 1.26 10.68 -9.99
N PHE A 254 2.00 11.20 -9.02
CA PHE A 254 2.43 10.48 -7.82
C PHE A 254 2.05 11.27 -6.58
N GLY A 255 1.93 10.57 -5.46
CA GLY A 255 1.78 11.21 -4.16
C GLY A 255 2.47 10.48 -3.03
N ALA A 256 2.65 11.19 -1.93
CA ALA A 256 3.06 10.65 -0.65
C ALA A 256 2.00 10.98 0.40
N VAL A 257 1.41 9.98 1.05
CA VAL A 257 0.25 10.15 1.95
C VAL A 257 0.54 9.61 3.34
N GLU A 258 0.34 10.44 4.34
CA GLU A 258 0.41 10.09 5.76
C GLU A 258 -0.85 9.28 6.14
N THR A 259 -0.69 7.97 6.27
CA THR A 259 -1.82 7.03 6.38
C THR A 259 -2.61 7.22 7.68
N SER A 260 -1.96 7.69 8.75
CA SER A 260 -2.60 7.95 10.04
C SER A 260 -3.71 9.01 9.95
N LYS A 261 -3.62 9.93 8.98
CA LYS A 261 -4.64 10.96 8.75
C LYS A 261 -5.86 10.46 7.98
N THR A 262 -5.79 9.27 7.37
CA THR A 262 -6.90 8.72 6.58
C THR A 262 -8.12 8.37 7.45
N GLU A 263 -7.96 8.16 8.76
CA GLU A 263 -9.10 7.98 9.69
C GLU A 263 -10.00 9.24 9.76
N GLU A 264 -9.41 10.43 9.79
CA GLU A 264 -10.16 11.69 9.79
C GLU A 264 -10.81 11.94 8.42
N VAL A 265 -10.13 11.59 7.32
CA VAL A 265 -10.73 11.66 5.97
C VAL A 265 -11.96 10.74 5.90
N ALA A 266 -11.85 9.50 6.38
CA ALA A 266 -12.94 8.53 6.38
C ALA A 266 -14.15 9.01 7.19
N LYS A 267 -13.92 9.60 8.38
CA LYS A 267 -14.99 10.19 9.19
C LYS A 267 -15.76 11.27 8.44
N ARG A 268 -15.05 12.19 7.78
CA ARG A 268 -15.67 13.26 7.00
C ARG A 268 -16.37 12.72 5.75
N MET A 269 -15.78 11.70 5.12
CA MET A 269 -16.40 11.01 4.00
C MET A 269 -17.70 10.32 4.42
N ASN A 270 -17.76 9.66 5.58
CA ASN A 270 -18.99 9.05 6.08
C ASN A 270 -20.14 10.06 6.21
N LYS A 271 -19.83 11.26 6.71
CA LYS A 271 -20.80 12.37 6.78
C LYS A 271 -21.27 12.79 5.39
N LEU A 272 -20.34 12.99 4.45
CA LEU A 272 -20.67 13.33 3.06
C LEU A 272 -21.54 12.23 2.42
N SER A 273 -21.09 10.97 2.44
CA SER A 273 -21.83 9.84 1.88
C SER A 273 -23.25 9.73 2.42
N THR A 274 -23.44 9.94 3.72
CA THR A 274 -24.78 9.93 4.32
C THR A 274 -25.68 11.03 3.75
N ILE A 275 -25.15 12.23 3.53
CA ILE A 275 -25.87 13.33 2.86
C ILE A 275 -26.17 12.94 1.41
N LEU A 276 -25.18 12.43 0.68
CA LEU A 276 -25.33 12.07 -0.73
C LEU A 276 -26.39 10.99 -0.94
N ILE A 277 -26.42 9.95 -0.09
CA ILE A 277 -27.43 8.88 -0.14
C ILE A 277 -28.84 9.46 -0.04
N GLU A 278 -29.08 10.38 0.89
CA GLU A 278 -30.40 10.98 1.04
C GLU A 278 -30.74 11.92 -0.12
N LYS A 279 -29.79 12.76 -0.52
CA LYS A 279 -29.98 13.74 -1.60
C LYS A 279 -30.20 13.06 -2.96
N ALA A 280 -29.57 11.92 -3.21
CA ALA A 280 -29.72 11.15 -4.45
C ALA A 280 -31.08 10.44 -4.59
N LYS A 281 -31.95 10.45 -3.57
CA LYS A 281 -33.37 10.04 -3.73
C LYS A 281 -34.11 10.97 -4.69
N ASP A 282 -33.78 12.26 -4.71
CA ASP A 282 -34.29 13.20 -5.71
C ASP A 282 -33.59 13.00 -7.07
N LYS A 283 -34.39 12.97 -8.16
CA LYS A 283 -33.90 12.67 -9.51
C LYS A 283 -33.04 13.80 -10.09
N ALA A 284 -33.40 15.06 -9.83
CA ALA A 284 -32.64 16.20 -10.36
C ALA A 284 -31.30 16.31 -9.64
N MET A 285 -31.30 16.15 -8.32
CA MET A 285 -30.10 16.11 -7.50
C MET A 285 -29.19 14.95 -7.90
N ARG A 286 -29.73 13.75 -8.13
CA ARG A 286 -28.96 12.60 -8.62
C ARG A 286 -28.22 12.91 -9.92
N LYS A 287 -28.89 13.57 -10.88
CA LYS A 287 -28.25 13.99 -12.14
C LYS A 287 -27.12 14.99 -11.90
N SER A 288 -27.32 15.95 -10.99
CA SER A 288 -26.26 16.90 -10.59
C SER A 288 -25.05 16.19 -9.97
N LEU A 289 -25.28 15.18 -9.12
CA LEU A 289 -24.23 14.36 -8.52
C LEU A 289 -23.45 13.57 -9.58
N GLN A 290 -24.15 12.88 -10.49
CA GLN A 290 -23.52 12.17 -11.61
C GLN A 290 -22.66 13.10 -12.46
N ASN A 291 -23.16 14.30 -12.78
CA ASN A 291 -22.40 15.29 -13.54
C ASN A 291 -21.17 15.77 -12.79
N ALA A 292 -21.26 15.99 -11.48
CA ALA A 292 -20.11 16.37 -10.66
C ALA A 292 -19.02 15.29 -10.68
N LEU A 293 -19.39 14.01 -10.56
CA LEU A 293 -18.45 12.89 -10.65
C LEU A 293 -17.82 12.79 -12.05
N ARG A 294 -18.62 12.85 -13.12
CA ARG A 294 -18.14 12.79 -14.52
C ARG A 294 -17.20 13.93 -14.90
N ASN A 295 -17.46 15.13 -14.39
CA ASN A 295 -16.64 16.33 -14.67
C ASN A 295 -15.34 16.39 -13.86
N SER A 296 -15.11 15.42 -12.98
CA SER A 296 -13.88 15.35 -12.19
C SER A 296 -12.78 14.63 -12.96
N MET A 297 -11.54 15.09 -12.83
CA MET A 297 -10.39 14.51 -13.53
C MET A 297 -10.25 13.01 -13.23
N GLY A 298 -10.18 12.19 -14.29
CA GLY A 298 -9.87 10.75 -14.21
C GLY A 298 -8.41 10.47 -14.60
N TYR A 299 -7.90 9.31 -14.20
CA TYR A 299 -6.51 8.90 -14.49
C TYR A 299 -6.38 7.85 -15.58
N ALA A 300 -7.49 7.27 -16.03
CA ALA A 300 -7.52 6.33 -17.14
C ALA A 300 -7.95 7.06 -18.41
N ASN A 301 -7.20 6.90 -19.50
CA ASN A 301 -7.63 7.43 -20.79
C ASN A 301 -8.68 6.49 -21.42
N GLU A 302 -9.84 7.03 -21.74
CA GLU A 302 -10.95 6.32 -22.39
C GLU A 302 -10.64 5.80 -23.80
N THR A 303 -9.57 6.30 -24.44
CA THR A 303 -9.16 5.89 -25.79
C THR A 303 -8.32 4.62 -25.81
N GLU A 304 -7.83 4.16 -24.66
CA GLU A 304 -7.12 2.89 -24.54
C GLU A 304 -8.08 1.82 -24.01
N ALA A 305 -8.55 0.94 -24.90
CA ALA A 305 -9.59 -0.05 -24.59
C ALA A 305 -9.27 -0.93 -23.36
N GLY A 306 -7.97 -1.16 -23.08
CA GLY A 306 -7.52 -1.91 -21.90
C GLY A 306 -7.58 -1.14 -20.57
N LEU A 307 -7.71 0.19 -20.60
CA LEU A 307 -7.74 1.05 -19.41
C LEU A 307 -9.14 1.57 -19.07
N LEU A 308 -10.13 1.37 -19.93
CA LEU A 308 -11.53 1.80 -19.71
C LEU A 308 -12.10 1.32 -18.36
N MET A 309 -11.66 0.16 -17.88
CA MET A 309 -12.07 -0.39 -16.59
C MET A 309 -11.60 0.42 -15.38
N TYR A 310 -10.71 1.39 -15.56
CA TYR A 310 -10.18 2.30 -14.55
C TYR A 310 -10.73 3.74 -14.69
N ASN A 311 -11.70 3.99 -15.58
CA ASN A 311 -12.34 5.32 -15.74
C ASN A 311 -13.15 5.77 -14.50
N ASN A 312 -13.30 4.86 -13.54
CA ASN A 312 -13.84 5.12 -12.22
C ASN A 312 -12.75 5.55 -11.22
N TYR A 313 -11.48 5.70 -11.58
CA TYR A 313 -10.46 6.24 -10.68
C TYR A 313 -10.26 7.72 -10.97
N ARG A 314 -10.64 8.58 -10.01
CA ARG A 314 -10.69 10.04 -10.18
C ARG A 314 -9.91 10.77 -9.10
N ASP A 315 -9.46 11.98 -9.40
CA ASP A 315 -8.79 12.82 -8.42
C ASP A 315 -9.72 13.15 -7.25
N MET A 316 -9.29 12.81 -6.04
CA MET A 316 -10.16 12.92 -4.87
C MET A 316 -10.55 14.37 -4.57
N VAL A 317 -9.60 15.31 -4.70
CA VAL A 317 -9.85 16.72 -4.39
C VAL A 317 -10.70 17.36 -5.48
N ASP A 318 -10.52 17.03 -6.76
CA ASP A 318 -11.36 17.54 -7.85
C ASP A 318 -12.79 16.97 -7.75
N VAL A 319 -12.97 15.71 -7.34
CA VAL A 319 -14.30 15.14 -7.02
C VAL A 319 -14.99 16.00 -5.96
N MET A 320 -14.33 16.26 -4.83
CA MET A 320 -14.92 17.10 -3.79
C MET A 320 -15.17 18.54 -4.26
N THR A 321 -14.28 19.09 -5.08
CA THR A 321 -14.42 20.44 -5.65
C THR A 321 -15.64 20.54 -6.56
N ASN A 322 -15.92 19.52 -7.38
CA ASN A 322 -17.10 19.50 -8.23
C ASN A 322 -18.39 19.24 -7.45
N LEU A 323 -18.37 18.39 -6.42
CA LEU A 323 -19.51 18.23 -5.51
C LEU A 323 -19.83 19.55 -4.79
N ALA A 324 -18.81 20.30 -4.37
CA ALA A 324 -18.98 21.60 -3.71
C ALA A 324 -19.52 22.72 -4.61
N LYS A 325 -19.71 22.49 -5.92
CA LYS A 325 -20.38 23.43 -6.84
C LYS A 325 -21.90 23.21 -6.90
N ILE A 326 -22.40 22.09 -6.38
CA ILE A 326 -23.84 21.82 -6.33
C ILE A 326 -24.48 22.84 -5.37
N SER A 327 -25.61 23.43 -5.76
CA SER A 327 -26.32 24.45 -4.97
C SER A 327 -27.12 23.82 -3.81
N ASP A 328 -26.42 23.09 -2.93
CA ASP A 328 -26.95 22.51 -1.69
C ASP A 328 -25.94 22.74 -0.55
N PRO A 329 -26.25 23.59 0.46
CA PRO A 329 -25.29 23.96 1.50
C PRO A 329 -24.70 22.76 2.27
N ALA A 330 -25.47 21.69 2.46
CA ALA A 330 -24.99 20.51 3.19
C ALA A 330 -23.96 19.73 2.37
N ILE A 331 -24.19 19.57 1.06
CA ILE A 331 -23.21 18.96 0.14
C ILE A 331 -21.95 19.82 0.07
N GLN A 332 -22.11 21.14 -0.09
CA GLN A 332 -20.98 22.07 -0.21
C GLN A 332 -20.05 22.00 1.00
N GLU A 333 -20.63 22.10 2.20
CA GLU A 333 -19.86 22.07 3.45
C GLU A 333 -19.17 20.72 3.65
N ALA A 334 -19.89 19.62 3.47
CA ALA A 334 -19.32 18.28 3.65
C ALA A 334 -18.22 17.98 2.63
N ALA A 335 -18.40 18.36 1.36
CA ALA A 335 -17.40 18.15 0.32
C ALA A 335 -16.13 18.97 0.57
N ARG A 336 -16.25 20.27 0.95
CA ARG A 336 -15.08 21.09 1.34
C ARG A 336 -14.35 20.48 2.53
N SER A 337 -15.08 20.02 3.54
CA SER A 337 -14.51 19.37 4.72
C SER A 337 -13.71 18.11 4.36
N VAL A 338 -14.19 17.27 3.44
CA VAL A 338 -13.44 16.10 2.94
C VAL A 338 -12.20 16.54 2.16
N ALA A 339 -12.32 17.54 1.28
CA ALA A 339 -11.19 18.06 0.51
C ALA A 339 -10.06 18.57 1.41
N GLU A 340 -10.40 19.30 2.48
CA GLU A 340 -9.43 19.81 3.46
C GLU A 340 -8.69 18.68 4.18
N ALA A 341 -9.40 17.67 4.69
CA ALA A 341 -8.77 16.53 5.35
C ALA A 341 -7.91 15.71 4.39
N THR A 342 -8.36 15.58 3.14
CA THR A 342 -7.59 14.90 2.07
C THR A 342 -6.27 15.62 1.84
N LYS A 343 -6.30 16.93 1.59
CA LYS A 343 -5.09 17.76 1.43
C LYS A 343 -4.17 17.68 2.65
N ALA A 344 -4.73 17.68 3.85
CA ALA A 344 -3.93 17.54 5.07
C ALA A 344 -3.22 16.18 5.21
N SER A 345 -3.73 15.13 4.56
CA SER A 345 -3.12 13.79 4.54
C SER A 345 -2.00 13.65 3.50
N VAL A 346 -2.01 14.47 2.45
CA VAL A 346 -1.01 14.45 1.38
C VAL A 346 0.22 15.24 1.81
N LEU A 347 1.36 14.56 1.93
CA LEU A 347 2.66 15.15 2.26
C LEU A 347 3.32 15.80 1.04
N GLY A 348 3.02 15.28 -0.15
CA GLY A 348 3.49 15.80 -1.42
C GLY A 348 2.75 15.17 -2.59
N GLU A 349 2.74 15.91 -3.69
CA GLU A 349 2.17 15.55 -4.98
C GLU A 349 3.19 15.94 -6.05
N SER A 350 3.30 15.14 -7.11
CA SER A 350 4.07 15.52 -8.29
C SER A 350 3.45 14.89 -9.52
N HIS A 351 3.21 15.71 -10.54
CA HIS A 351 2.70 15.27 -11.82
C HIS A 351 3.47 15.86 -13.00
N ARG A 352 3.33 15.17 -14.13
CA ARG A 352 3.86 15.59 -15.43
C ARG A 352 2.78 15.36 -16.48
N ASN A 353 2.47 16.39 -17.25
CA ASN A 353 1.66 16.25 -18.46
C ASN A 353 2.48 15.64 -19.60
N GLY A 354 1.81 14.93 -20.49
CA GLY A 354 2.40 14.20 -21.61
C GLY A 354 1.33 13.67 -22.53
N GLY A 355 1.73 13.18 -23.71
CA GLY A 355 0.80 12.74 -24.76
C GLY A 355 0.91 11.26 -25.12
N PHE A 356 1.69 10.46 -24.38
CA PHE A 356 2.03 9.09 -24.78
C PHE A 356 0.79 8.18 -24.82
N PHE A 357 -0.08 8.30 -23.83
CA PHE A 357 -1.36 7.65 -23.68
C PHE A 357 -2.49 8.57 -24.13
N GLY A 358 -2.34 9.29 -25.24
CA GLY A 358 -3.42 10.11 -25.82
C GLY A 358 -3.71 11.42 -25.10
N GLY A 359 -2.85 11.84 -24.17
CA GLY A 359 -2.94 13.14 -23.50
C GLY A 359 -3.93 13.17 -22.35
N THR A 360 -3.45 12.96 -21.13
CA THR A 360 -4.24 13.25 -19.92
C THR A 360 -3.76 14.57 -19.33
N ASN A 361 -4.66 15.55 -19.19
CA ASN A 361 -4.35 16.75 -18.41
C ASN A 361 -4.39 16.37 -16.92
N LEU A 362 -3.23 16.45 -16.27
CA LEU A 362 -3.01 16.14 -14.86
C LEU A 362 -2.86 17.39 -13.98
N ASP A 363 -3.15 18.59 -14.49
CA ASP A 363 -3.01 19.88 -13.75
C ASP A 363 -3.84 19.94 -12.47
N LYS A 364 -4.83 19.04 -12.32
CA LYS A 364 -5.65 18.91 -11.12
C LYS A 364 -5.25 17.76 -10.23
N ALA A 365 -4.14 17.07 -10.49
CA ALA A 365 -3.68 15.99 -9.63
C ALA A 365 -3.39 16.53 -8.23
N SER A 366 -3.93 15.84 -7.23
CA SER A 366 -3.89 16.25 -5.83
C SER A 366 -3.09 15.29 -4.94
N GLY A 367 -2.40 14.31 -5.54
CA GLY A 367 -1.57 13.33 -4.86
C GLY A 367 -2.32 12.11 -4.35
N ILE A 368 -3.65 12.05 -4.55
CA ILE A 368 -4.45 10.87 -4.22
C ILE A 368 -5.74 10.77 -5.04
N ALA A 369 -6.00 9.56 -5.54
CA ALA A 369 -7.22 9.21 -6.26
C ALA A 369 -8.31 8.63 -5.33
N LEU A 370 -9.51 8.49 -5.86
CA LEU A 370 -10.68 7.87 -5.22
C LEU A 370 -11.44 7.05 -6.28
N TYR A 371 -12.02 5.92 -5.89
CA TYR A 371 -13.00 5.22 -6.72
C TYR A 371 -14.30 6.01 -6.80
N ALA A 372 -14.70 6.43 -7.99
CA ALA A 372 -15.91 7.16 -8.31
C ALA A 372 -16.56 6.53 -9.53
N GLN A 373 -17.37 5.48 -9.31
CA GLN A 373 -18.17 4.87 -10.38
C GLN A 373 -19.16 5.90 -10.93
N VAL A 374 -19.01 6.25 -12.20
CA VAL A 374 -19.85 7.27 -12.88
C VAL A 374 -20.97 6.66 -13.72
N ASP A 375 -20.76 5.44 -14.22
CA ASP A 375 -21.67 4.74 -15.13
C ASP A 375 -21.80 3.28 -14.72
N GLY A 376 -23.01 2.74 -14.68
CA GLY A 376 -23.23 1.35 -14.29
C GLY A 376 -23.08 1.06 -12.78
N PRO A 377 -23.21 -0.23 -12.40
CA PRO A 377 -23.24 -0.63 -11.00
C PRO A 377 -21.86 -0.50 -10.34
N VAL A 378 -21.87 -0.16 -9.05
CA VAL A 378 -20.68 -0.26 -8.20
C VAL A 378 -20.26 -1.72 -8.09
N GLU A 379 -18.96 -1.98 -8.23
CA GLU A 379 -18.44 -3.33 -8.18
C GLU A 379 -18.63 -3.95 -6.79
N ALA A 380 -19.20 -5.16 -6.72
CA ALA A 380 -19.47 -5.85 -5.45
C ALA A 380 -18.22 -5.99 -4.58
N LYS A 381 -17.05 -6.18 -5.21
CA LYS A 381 -15.76 -6.26 -4.53
C LYS A 381 -15.41 -4.96 -3.80
N TYR A 382 -15.74 -3.80 -4.36
CA TYR A 382 -15.54 -2.50 -3.72
C TYR A 382 -16.34 -2.38 -2.42
N LEU A 383 -17.60 -2.81 -2.45
CA LEU A 383 -18.51 -2.68 -1.31
C LEU A 383 -18.02 -3.44 -0.07
N SER A 384 -17.20 -4.49 -0.28
CA SER A 384 -16.61 -5.30 0.80
C SER A 384 -15.38 -4.67 1.49
N ARG A 385 -14.81 -3.60 0.91
CA ARG A 385 -13.55 -2.99 1.39
C ARG A 385 -13.73 -2.20 2.67
N SER A 386 -12.67 -2.08 3.46
CA SER A 386 -12.70 -1.38 4.76
C SER A 386 -13.14 0.07 4.60
N TRP A 387 -12.68 0.75 3.55
CA TRP A 387 -13.13 2.11 3.23
C TRP A 387 -14.65 2.21 3.05
N ASN A 388 -15.28 1.31 2.27
CA ASN A 388 -16.74 1.38 2.08
C ASN A 388 -17.49 1.07 3.38
N LYS A 389 -17.04 0.08 4.16
CA LYS A 389 -17.66 -0.26 5.44
C LYS A 389 -17.70 0.92 6.40
N ASP A 390 -16.63 1.72 6.43
CA ASP A 390 -16.50 2.83 7.37
C ASP A 390 -17.04 4.16 6.81
N THR A 391 -17.12 4.33 5.49
CA THR A 391 -17.50 5.60 4.84
C THR A 391 -18.81 5.57 4.08
N ARG A 392 -19.35 4.39 3.74
CA ARG A 392 -20.53 4.22 2.88
C ARG A 392 -20.41 4.88 1.51
N TRP A 393 -19.19 5.17 1.05
CA TRP A 393 -18.98 5.88 -0.20
C TRP A 393 -19.46 5.09 -1.42
N GLY A 394 -19.18 3.79 -1.46
CA GLY A 394 -19.73 2.87 -2.45
C GLY A 394 -21.26 2.79 -2.40
N ASP A 395 -21.85 2.86 -1.20
CA ASP A 395 -23.32 2.91 -1.05
C ASP A 395 -23.89 4.21 -1.64
N ALA A 396 -23.22 5.35 -1.41
CA ALA A 396 -23.58 6.63 -2.02
C ALA A 396 -23.47 6.58 -3.54
N LEU A 397 -22.38 6.04 -4.08
CA LEU A 397 -22.22 5.82 -5.51
C LEU A 397 -23.31 4.90 -6.09
N ALA A 398 -23.65 3.81 -5.39
CA ALA A 398 -24.71 2.91 -5.80
C ALA A 398 -26.06 3.64 -5.87
N GLN A 399 -26.38 4.45 -4.86
CA GLN A 399 -27.58 5.28 -4.83
C GLN A 399 -27.60 6.36 -5.94
N ILE A 400 -26.43 6.90 -6.30
CA ILE A 400 -26.27 7.87 -7.40
C ILE A 400 -26.46 7.18 -8.77
N ASN A 401 -26.08 5.91 -8.91
CA ASN A 401 -26.05 5.19 -10.18
C ASN A 401 -27.27 4.30 -10.46
N THR A 402 -28.28 4.26 -9.58
CA THR A 402 -29.44 3.33 -9.67
C THR A 402 -30.28 3.43 -10.95
N THR A 403 -30.08 4.44 -11.80
CA THR A 403 -30.86 4.63 -13.04
C THR A 403 -30.01 5.25 -14.15
N GLY A 404 -29.30 4.46 -14.96
CA GLY A 404 -28.69 4.95 -16.20
C GLY A 404 -27.55 4.10 -16.78
N TRP A 405 -27.87 3.39 -17.86
CA TRP A 405 -26.98 2.74 -18.84
C TRP A 405 -26.18 1.50 -18.40
N ALA A 406 -26.45 0.37 -19.07
CA ALA A 406 -25.57 -0.79 -19.20
C ALA A 406 -25.42 -1.06 -20.72
N PRO A 407 -24.22 -1.46 -21.17
CA PRO A 407 -23.90 -2.87 -21.09
C PRO A 407 -22.73 -3.14 -20.14
N ALA A 408 -22.84 -4.26 -19.44
CA ALA A 408 -21.74 -4.85 -18.70
C ALA A 408 -20.54 -5.05 -19.65
N ILE A 409 -19.43 -4.38 -19.37
CA ILE A 409 -18.13 -4.88 -19.82
C ILE A 409 -17.85 -6.07 -18.91
N GLN A 410 -17.80 -7.27 -19.49
CA GLN A 410 -17.39 -8.48 -18.77
C GLN A 410 -16.03 -8.22 -18.11
N ALA A 411 -16.00 -8.26 -16.78
CA ALA A 411 -14.81 -8.05 -15.97
C ALA A 411 -13.73 -9.13 -16.15
N ASP A 412 -14.01 -10.16 -16.96
CA ASP A 412 -13.26 -11.41 -16.97
C ASP A 412 -12.39 -11.61 -18.23
N LYS A 413 -12.38 -10.65 -19.18
CA LYS A 413 -11.54 -10.74 -20.39
C LYS A 413 -10.41 -9.72 -20.35
N PHE A 414 -9.30 -10.23 -19.83
CA PHE A 414 -8.04 -9.54 -19.64
C PHE A 414 -7.16 -9.67 -20.89
N PRO A 415 -6.64 -8.55 -21.41
CA PRO A 415 -5.30 -8.50 -21.95
C PRO A 415 -4.48 -7.51 -21.09
N LEU A 416 -3.65 -8.00 -20.16
CA LEU A 416 -2.65 -7.13 -19.50
C LEU A 416 -1.50 -6.77 -20.43
N SER A 417 -1.41 -7.41 -21.59
CA SER A 417 -0.52 -6.93 -22.63
C SER A 417 -1.06 -5.60 -23.15
N PHE A 418 -0.45 -4.50 -22.74
CA PHE A 418 -0.49 -3.30 -23.56
C PHE A 418 0.09 -3.69 -24.93
N PRO A 419 -0.62 -3.44 -26.05
CA PRO A 419 0.00 -3.67 -27.34
C PRO A 419 1.30 -2.89 -27.39
N LYS A 420 2.42 -3.57 -27.66
CA LYS A 420 3.65 -2.90 -28.08
C LYS A 420 3.26 -2.12 -29.34
N ARG A 421 3.02 -0.82 -29.24
CA ARG A 421 2.91 0.02 -30.44
C ARG A 421 4.26 -0.07 -31.14
N LYS A 422 4.19 -0.42 -32.43
CA LYS A 422 5.32 -0.55 -33.34
C LYS A 422 6.17 0.71 -33.37
#